data_AF-A0A661ALH7-F1
#
_entry.id   AF-A0A661ALH7-F1
#
_cell.length_a   1.000
_cell.length_b   1.000
_cell.length_c   1.000
_cell.angle_alpha   90.00
_cell.angle_beta   90.00
_cell.angle_gamma   90.00
#
_symmetry.space_group_name_H-M   'P 1'
#
loop_
_entity.id
_entity.type
_entity.pdbx_description
1 polymer ?
#
loop_
_entity_poly.entity_id
_entity_poly.type
_entity_poly.pdbx_seq_one_letter_code
_entity_poly.pdbx_strand_id
1 'polypeptide(L)' 'MKRILVSACLIGLPTRYNGKDAKREEVLKLAEGECLLPLCPEQLGGLPTPRPRATLSGGKVVNEEGED' A
#
# COMPACT_ATOMS: atom_id res chain seq x y z
N MET A 1 15.20 5.94 18.14
CA MET A 1 13.87 5.50 17.69
C MET A 1 13.24 6.58 16.84
N LYS A 2 13.26 6.38 15.53
CA LYS A 2 12.62 7.17 14.49
C LYS A 2 11.24 6.56 14.19
N ARG A 3 10.38 7.37 13.57
CA ARG A 3 9.10 6.91 13.01
C ARG A 3 9.25 6.86 11.50
N ILE A 4 8.88 5.74 10.90
CA ILE A 4 9.04 5.47 9.48
C ILE A 4 7.67 5.12 8.91
N LEU A 5 7.19 5.90 7.95
CA LEU A 5 6.01 5.52 7.16
C LEU A 5 6.36 4.34 6.26
N VAL A 6 5.53 3.33 6.27
CA VAL A 6 5.71 2.11 5.48
C VAL A 6 4.40 1.73 4.79
N SER A 7 4.50 1.24 3.55
CA SER A 7 3.32 0.71 2.86
C SER A 7 2.71 -0.43 3.67
N ALA A 8 1.45 -0.30 4.05
CA ALA A 8 0.72 -1.24 4.92
C ALA A 8 0.78 -2.69 4.42
N CYS A 9 0.72 -2.89 3.10
CA CYS A 9 0.82 -4.22 2.50
C CYS A 9 2.16 -4.92 2.76
N LEU A 10 3.25 -4.19 2.97
CA LEU A 10 4.59 -4.76 3.22
C LEU A 10 4.74 -5.35 4.61
N ILE A 11 3.91 -4.91 5.56
CA ILE A 11 3.90 -5.46 6.92
C ILE A 11 2.80 -6.53 7.13
N GLY A 12 2.12 -6.93 6.06
CA GLY A 12 1.11 -8.00 6.09
C GLY A 12 -0.35 -7.54 6.18
N LEU A 13 -0.65 -6.24 6.06
CA LEU A 13 -2.04 -5.79 6.04
C LEU A 13 -2.66 -6.00 4.64
N PRO A 14 -3.86 -6.60 4.52
CA PRO A 14 -4.49 -6.93 3.24
C PRO A 14 -5.07 -5.69 2.54
N THR A 15 -4.18 -4.85 2.00
CA THR A 15 -4.51 -3.51 1.48
C THR A 15 -4.24 -3.35 -0.03
N ARG A 16 -3.72 -4.41 -0.69
CA ARG A 16 -3.52 -4.39 -2.15
C ARG A 16 -4.85 -4.40 -2.88
N TYR A 17 -4.83 -3.99 -4.14
CA TYR A 17 -5.99 -3.97 -5.03
C TYR A 17 -6.76 -5.32 -5.06
N ASN A 18 -6.06 -6.45 -4.93
CA ASN A 18 -6.65 -7.80 -4.94
C ASN A 18 -7.05 -8.33 -3.56
N GLY A 19 -7.09 -7.50 -2.52
CA GLY A 19 -7.44 -7.91 -1.15
C GLY A 19 -6.38 -8.74 -0.42
N LYS A 20 -5.17 -8.86 -0.98
CA LYS A 20 -4.03 -9.55 -0.36
C LYS A 20 -3.03 -8.58 0.24
N ASP A 21 -2.06 -9.11 0.96
CA ASP A 21 -0.87 -8.38 1.37
C ASP A 21 0.31 -8.60 0.41
N ALA A 22 1.44 -7.98 0.74
CA ALA A 22 2.74 -8.21 0.13
C ALA A 22 3.82 -8.24 1.22
N LYS A 23 3.57 -8.99 2.30
CA LYS A 23 4.46 -9.07 3.46
C LYS A 23 5.91 -9.33 3.03
N ARG A 24 6.83 -8.56 3.62
CA ARG A 24 8.28 -8.68 3.42
C ARG A 24 8.97 -8.78 4.78
N GLU A 25 9.62 -9.90 5.05
CA GLU A 25 10.33 -10.12 6.32
C GLU A 25 11.47 -9.11 6.52
N GLU A 26 12.09 -8.64 5.43
CA GLU A 26 13.15 -7.62 5.50
C GLU A 26 12.64 -6.29 6.02
N VAL A 27 11.38 -5.95 5.74
CA VAL A 27 10.74 -4.73 6.24
C VAL A 27 10.40 -4.87 7.73
N LEU A 28 9.96 -6.06 8.16
CA LEU A 28 9.64 -6.31 9.57
C LEU A 28 10.87 -6.25 10.47
N LYS A 29 12.05 -6.65 9.98
CA LYS A 29 13.32 -6.50 10.72
C LYS A 29 13.64 -5.04 11.08
N LEU A 30 13.15 -4.06 10.32
CA LEU A 30 13.33 -2.64 10.66
C LEU A 30 12.59 -2.24 11.94
N ALA A 31 11.56 -3.00 12.35
CA ALA A 31 10.81 -2.73 13.58
C ALA A 31 11.62 -3.03 14.86
N GLU A 32 12.74 -3.75 14.77
CA GLU A 32 13.58 -4.11 15.93
C GLU A 32 14.25 -2.88 16.59
N GLY A 33 14.34 -1.75 15.88
CA GLY A 33 14.92 -0.50 16.41
C GLY A 33 14.11 0.77 16.10
N GLU A 34 13.08 0.68 15.27
CA GLU A 34 12.31 1.82 14.77
C GLU A 34 10.80 1.60 14.89
N CYS A 35 10.04 2.69 14.91
CA CYS A 35 8.58 2.62 14.89
C CYS A 35 8.08 2.66 13.45
N LEU A 36 7.54 1.53 12.97
CA LEU A 36 6.91 1.47 11.65
C LEU A 36 5.45 1.92 11.73
N LEU A 37 5.10 2.93 10.93
CA LEU A 37 3.75 3.48 10.82
C LEU A 37 3.14 3.00 9.49
N PRO A 38 2.25 2.00 9.51
CA PRO A 38 1.66 1.47 8.29
C PRO A 38 0.64 2.42 7.66
N LEU A 39 0.68 2.53 6.34
CA LEU A 39 -0.16 3.41 5.55
C LEU A 39 -0.46 2.78 4.19
N CYS A 40 -1.72 2.84 3.75
CA CYS A 40 -2.09 2.60 2.35
C CYS A 40 -2.58 3.92 1.74
N PRO A 41 -1.80 4.57 0.84
CA PRO A 41 -2.20 5.83 0.22
C PRO A 41 -3.54 5.73 -0.51
N GLU A 42 -3.78 4.62 -1.20
CA GLU A 42 -5.00 4.38 -1.99
C GLU A 42 -6.25 4.31 -1.11
N GLN A 43 -6.21 3.58 0.02
CA GLN A 43 -7.33 3.51 0.95
C GLN A 43 -7.55 4.84 1.70
N LEU A 44 -6.47 5.55 2.05
CA LEU A 44 -6.58 6.90 2.63
C LEU A 44 -7.12 7.91 1.61
N GLY A 45 -6.88 7.69 0.33
CA GLY A 45 -7.50 8.42 -0.78
C GLY A 45 -8.97 8.03 -1.04
N GLY A 46 -9.51 7.04 -0.32
CA GLY A 46 -10.91 6.62 -0.40
C GLY A 46 -11.18 5.39 -1.26
N LEU A 47 -10.17 4.78 -1.86
CA LEU A 47 -10.38 3.57 -2.67
C LEU A 47 -10.68 2.34 -1.79
N PRO A 48 -11.61 1.47 -2.21
CA PRO A 48 -11.93 0.26 -1.47
C PRO A 48 -10.81 -0.79 -1.57
N THR A 49 -10.95 -1.86 -0.79
CA THR A 49 -10.21 -3.11 -0.99
C THR A 49 -11.22 -4.27 -1.01
N PRO A 50 -11.34 -5.04 -2.11
CA PRO A 50 -10.57 -4.94 -3.35
C PRO A 50 -10.96 -3.73 -4.21
N ARG A 51 -10.15 -3.46 -5.24
CA ARG A 51 -10.36 -2.42 -6.26
C ARG A 51 -9.69 -2.83 -7.59
N PRO A 52 -10.09 -2.27 -8.73
CA PRO A 52 -9.47 -2.57 -10.02
C PRO A 52 -7.99 -2.17 -10.03
N ARG A 53 -7.18 -2.85 -10.86
CA ARG A 53 -5.78 -2.47 -11.04
C ARG A 53 -5.69 -1.13 -11.76
N ALA A 54 -4.79 -0.24 -11.32
CA ALA A 54 -4.53 1.03 -11.99
C ALA A 54 -3.06 1.21 -12.37
N THR A 55 -2.80 2.02 -13.40
CA THR A 55 -1.47 2.35 -13.92
C THR A 55 -1.34 3.86 -14.12
N LEU A 56 -0.16 4.40 -13.81
CA LEU A 56 0.15 5.80 -14.11
C LEU A 56 0.40 5.95 -15.63
N SER A 57 -0.35 6.81 -16.30
CA SER A 57 -0.16 7.13 -17.71
C SER A 57 -0.53 8.59 -17.98
N GLY A 58 0.35 9.35 -18.65
CA GLY A 58 0.05 10.73 -19.05
C GLY A 58 -0.29 11.69 -17.90
N GLY A 59 0.23 11.47 -16.69
CA GLY A 59 -0.07 12.28 -15.51
C GLY A 59 -1.39 11.94 -14.81
N LYS A 60 -2.06 10.87 -15.23
CA LYS A 60 -3.29 10.33 -14.64
C LYS A 60 -3.04 8.94 -14.06
N VAL A 61 -3.94 8.48 -13.19
CA VAL A 61 -3.93 7.11 -12.68
C VAL A 61 -5.18 6.43 -13.22
N VAL A 62 -5.04 5.66 -14.29
CA VAL A 62 -6.19 5.05 -14.97
C VAL A 62 -6.32 3.60 -14.55
N ASN A 63 -7.52 3.19 -14.13
CA ASN A 63 -7.83 1.82 -13.79
C ASN A 63 -8.08 0.95 -15.05
N GLU A 64 -8.14 -0.37 -14.88
CA GLU A 64 -8.36 -1.31 -15.99
C GLU A 64 -9.76 -1.22 -16.63
N GLU A 65 -10.67 -0.47 -16.02
CA GLU A 65 -12.01 -0.14 -16.54
C GLU A 65 -12.02 1.20 -17.31
N GLY A 66 -10.90 1.93 -17.31
CA GLY A 66 -10.74 3.21 -18.00
C GLY A 66 -11.11 4.44 -17.18
N GLU A 67 -11.34 4.29 -15.88
CA GLU A 67 -11.65 5.38 -14.95
C GLU A 67 -10.36 6.01 -14.40
N ASP A 68 -10.38 7.32 -14.15
CA ASP A 68 -9.28 8.10 -13.54
C ASP A 68 -9.57 8.35 -12.04
#